data_AF-A0A957RKN4-F1
#
_entry.id   AF-A0A957RKN4-F1
#
_cell.length_a   1.000
_cell.length_b   1.000
_cell.length_c   1.000
_cell.angle_alpha   90.00
_cell.angle_beta   90.00
_cell.angle_gamma   90.00
#
_symmetry.space_group_name_H-M   'P 1'
#
loop_
_entity.id
_entity.type
_entity.pdbx_description
1 polymer ?
#
loop_
_entity_poly.entity_id
_entity_poly.type
_entity_poly.pdbx_seq_one_letter_code
_entity_poly.pdbx_strand_id
1 'polypeptide(L)'
;MTVDHFLPLLLRHIAGCPRHLSIHSGGMLITRAPLDAIVPLEPATMPGRFVCQWDKESVEDAGLIKIDLLALRTLGLVSEALGYIAGAGDAVPDLDALPLDDPAIYRMLHQADTIGAFQVESRAQQQMLPRLKPLCFEDIAVEVAIVRPGPIQGGAVHPYLRRRAGEEPVSYLHPSLEPVLRESLGVLLFQEQAIRVAVAAAGFAPGEADRLRRALSRTRSQEEMAAMRARFVRGAAEKEIDTPTAEAIFAQLAGFAGYGFCKSHAASFALIAYQTLWLKRYHAPA
;
A
#
# COMPACT_ATOMS: atom_id res chain seq x y z
N MET A 1 -7.84 -49.27 1.54
CA MET A 1 -7.62 -47.81 1.52
C MET A 1 -8.56 -47.20 2.54
N THR A 2 -8.02 -46.62 3.61
CA THR A 2 -8.82 -46.01 4.69
C THR A 2 -9.33 -44.63 4.28
N VAL A 3 -10.44 -44.19 4.87
CA VAL A 3 -11.09 -42.88 4.65
C VAL A 3 -10.09 -41.70 4.75
N ASP A 4 -9.04 -41.85 5.57
CA ASP A 4 -7.97 -40.87 5.78
C ASP A 4 -7.14 -40.55 4.53
N HIS A 5 -7.09 -41.45 3.54
CA HIS A 5 -6.41 -41.18 2.26
C HIS A 5 -7.30 -40.50 1.23
N PHE A 6 -8.63 -40.66 1.34
CA PHE A 6 -9.57 -40.14 0.34
C PHE A 6 -9.93 -38.68 0.59
N LEU A 7 -10.03 -38.27 1.86
CA LEU A 7 -10.36 -36.89 2.23
C LEU A 7 -9.33 -35.86 1.70
N PRO A 8 -8.00 -36.04 1.85
CA PRO A 8 -7.03 -35.09 1.30
C PRO A 8 -7.07 -35.00 -0.22
N LEU A 9 -7.35 -36.12 -0.92
CA LEU A 9 -7.51 -36.14 -2.37
C LEU A 9 -8.75 -35.37 -2.80
N LEU A 10 -9.91 -35.61 -2.18
CA LEU A 10 -11.14 -34.85 -2.42
C LEU A 10 -10.94 -33.37 -2.15
N LEU A 11 -10.33 -33.01 -1.02
CA LEU A 11 -10.03 -31.62 -0.66
C LEU A 11 -9.18 -30.92 -1.71
N ARG A 12 -8.18 -31.61 -2.30
CA ARG A 12 -7.39 -31.08 -3.41
C ARG A 12 -8.20 -30.88 -4.70
N HIS A 13 -9.16 -31.76 -4.98
CA HIS A 13 -10.00 -31.65 -6.19
C HIS A 13 -11.05 -30.55 -6.08
N ILE A 14 -11.54 -30.24 -4.88
CA ILE A 14 -12.52 -29.16 -4.66
C ILE A 14 -11.87 -27.82 -4.25
N ALA A 15 -10.57 -27.81 -3.93
CA ALA A 15 -9.85 -26.59 -3.59
C ALA A 15 -9.85 -25.61 -4.76
N GLY A 16 -10.31 -24.38 -4.51
CA GLY A 16 -10.43 -23.33 -5.53
C GLY A 16 -11.76 -23.34 -6.29
N CYS A 17 -12.62 -24.36 -6.12
CA CYS A 17 -13.96 -24.32 -6.69
C CYS A 17 -14.81 -23.24 -5.99
N PRO A 18 -15.53 -22.38 -6.74
CA PRO A 18 -16.39 -21.37 -6.15
C PRO A 18 -17.53 -22.03 -5.36
N ARG A 19 -17.72 -21.61 -4.11
CA ARG A 19 -18.78 -22.15 -3.24
C ARG A 19 -20.15 -21.51 -3.48
N HIS A 20 -20.16 -20.19 -3.70
CA HIS A 20 -21.35 -19.37 -3.94
C HIS A 20 -20.93 -18.05 -4.57
N LEU A 21 -21.89 -17.35 -5.20
CA LEU A 21 -21.73 -15.98 -5.64
C LEU A 21 -21.92 -15.05 -4.45
N SER A 22 -20.97 -14.14 -4.24
CA SER A 22 -21.02 -13.12 -3.19
C SER A 22 -20.89 -11.73 -3.82
N ILE A 23 -21.42 -10.73 -3.12
CA ILE A 23 -21.50 -9.37 -3.62
C ILE A 23 -20.30 -8.58 -3.10
N HIS A 24 -19.56 -7.94 -4.01
CA HIS A 24 -18.49 -7.02 -3.63
C HIS A 24 -19.09 -5.82 -2.89
N SER A 25 -18.69 -5.60 -1.63
CA SER A 25 -19.35 -4.68 -0.71
C SER A 25 -19.36 -3.21 -1.13
N GLY A 26 -18.48 -2.80 -2.05
CA GLY A 26 -18.41 -1.42 -2.53
C GLY A 26 -18.45 -1.25 -4.05
N GLY A 27 -18.50 -2.32 -4.83
CA GLY A 27 -18.26 -2.22 -6.28
C GLY A 27 -19.48 -1.71 -7.02
N MET A 28 -19.35 -0.58 -7.72
CA MET A 28 -20.40 -0.01 -8.55
C MET A 28 -19.92 0.13 -10.00
N LEU A 29 -20.78 -0.22 -10.96
CA LEU A 29 -20.50 -0.09 -12.38
C LEU A 29 -21.22 1.11 -12.96
N ILE A 30 -20.54 1.86 -13.81
CA ILE A 30 -21.12 2.98 -14.56
C ILE A 30 -20.92 2.71 -16.04
N THR A 31 -22.05 2.64 -16.76
CA THR A 31 -22.08 2.35 -18.19
C THR A 31 -22.92 3.37 -18.93
N ARG A 32 -22.57 3.64 -20.19
CA ARG A 32 -23.34 4.55 -21.06
C ARG A 32 -24.66 3.92 -21.50
N ALA A 33 -24.66 2.61 -21.77
CA ALA A 33 -25.84 1.84 -22.11
C ALA A 33 -26.39 1.11 -20.86
N PRO A 34 -27.65 0.67 -20.87
CA PRO A 34 -28.19 -0.21 -19.84
C PRO A 34 -27.26 -1.42 -19.60
N LEU A 35 -27.01 -1.73 -18.32
CA LEU A 35 -25.99 -2.72 -17.95
C LEU A 35 -26.35 -4.14 -18.39
N ASP A 36 -27.65 -4.46 -18.43
CA ASP A 36 -28.22 -5.72 -18.92
C ASP A 36 -28.01 -5.95 -20.42
N ALA A 37 -27.72 -4.90 -21.20
CA ALA A 37 -27.32 -5.02 -22.60
C ALA A 37 -25.83 -5.37 -22.77
N ILE A 38 -25.05 -5.34 -21.68
CA ILE A 38 -23.59 -5.55 -21.68
C ILE A 38 -23.24 -6.85 -20.97
N VAL A 39 -23.85 -7.09 -19.80
CA VAL A 39 -23.52 -8.22 -18.92
C VAL A 39 -24.77 -8.77 -18.24
N PRO A 40 -24.89 -10.10 -18.07
CA PRO A 40 -25.99 -10.68 -17.31
C PRO A 40 -26.05 -10.13 -15.88
N LEU A 41 -27.28 -9.84 -15.45
CA LEU A 41 -27.57 -9.34 -14.11
C LEU A 41 -28.34 -10.39 -13.32
N GLU A 42 -28.08 -10.42 -12.02
CA GLU A 42 -28.90 -11.15 -11.05
C GLU A 42 -29.42 -10.21 -9.96
N PRO A 43 -30.62 -10.47 -9.40
CA PRO A 43 -31.08 -9.75 -8.22
C PRO A 43 -30.10 -9.93 -7.05
N ALA A 44 -29.74 -8.83 -6.40
CA ALA A 44 -28.97 -8.86 -5.17
C ALA A 44 -29.80 -9.40 -4.00
N THR A 45 -29.14 -9.76 -2.90
CA THR A 45 -29.83 -10.10 -1.63
C THR A 45 -30.69 -8.95 -1.11
N MET A 46 -30.28 -7.70 -1.36
CA MET A 46 -31.05 -6.53 -0.97
C MET A 46 -32.11 -6.19 -2.04
N PRO A 47 -33.40 -6.02 -1.66
CA PRO A 47 -34.47 -5.68 -2.60
C PRO A 47 -34.15 -4.44 -3.43
N GLY A 48 -34.49 -4.49 -4.72
CA GLY A 48 -34.33 -3.36 -5.66
C GLY A 48 -32.89 -3.14 -6.13
N ARG A 49 -31.96 -4.07 -5.87
CA ARG A 49 -30.59 -4.01 -6.38
C ARG A 49 -30.29 -5.19 -7.30
N PHE A 50 -29.39 -4.96 -8.25
CA PHE A 50 -28.91 -5.96 -9.18
C PHE A 50 -27.38 -6.02 -9.13
N VAL A 51 -26.82 -7.19 -9.38
CA VAL A 51 -25.39 -7.45 -9.38
C VAL A 51 -24.98 -7.97 -10.75
N CYS A 52 -23.84 -7.47 -11.23
CA CYS A 52 -23.17 -7.97 -12.42
C CYS A 52 -22.59 -9.36 -12.12
N GLN A 53 -22.80 -10.33 -13.01
CA GLN A 53 -22.25 -11.68 -12.83
C GLN A 53 -20.74 -11.77 -13.12
N TRP A 54 -20.14 -10.74 -13.72
CA TRP A 54 -18.70 -10.68 -13.95
C TRP A 54 -17.95 -10.24 -12.69
N ASP A 55 -16.78 -10.85 -12.48
CA ASP A 55 -15.85 -10.43 -11.44
C ASP A 55 -15.14 -9.11 -11.80
N LYS A 56 -14.34 -8.61 -10.86
CA LYS A 56 -13.62 -7.34 -11.04
C LYS A 56 -12.70 -7.37 -12.27
N GLU A 57 -12.01 -8.49 -12.52
CA GLU A 57 -11.04 -8.61 -13.60
C GLU A 57 -11.75 -8.60 -14.96
N SER A 58 -12.84 -9.36 -15.08
CA SER A 58 -13.66 -9.42 -16.30
C SER A 58 -14.32 -8.07 -16.62
N VAL A 59 -14.77 -7.33 -15.59
CA VAL A 59 -15.28 -5.95 -15.74
C VAL A 59 -14.18 -5.01 -16.25
N GLU A 60 -12.97 -5.12 -15.71
CA GLU A 60 -11.82 -4.29 -16.12
C GLU A 60 -11.38 -4.63 -17.55
N ASP A 61 -11.32 -5.91 -17.90
CA ASP A 61 -10.97 -6.39 -19.24
C ASP A 61 -12.02 -5.96 -20.29
N ALA A 62 -13.29 -5.87 -19.90
CA ALA A 62 -14.36 -5.33 -20.73
C ALA A 62 -14.31 -3.79 -20.88
N GLY A 63 -13.37 -3.11 -20.22
CA GLY A 63 -13.19 -1.66 -20.27
C GLY A 63 -14.32 -0.89 -19.57
N LEU A 64 -15.03 -1.53 -18.64
CA LEU A 64 -16.12 -0.87 -17.91
C LEU A 64 -15.58 -0.02 -16.76
N ILE A 65 -16.26 1.10 -16.51
CA ILE A 65 -15.92 1.97 -15.39
C ILE A 65 -16.47 1.36 -14.10
N LYS A 66 -15.56 1.02 -13.20
CA LYS A 66 -15.85 0.55 -11.85
C LYS A 66 -15.41 1.57 -10.82
N ILE A 67 -16.30 1.91 -9.89
CA ILE A 67 -16.01 2.76 -8.73
C ILE A 67 -16.25 1.94 -7.48
N ASP A 68 -15.30 1.95 -6.55
CA ASP A 68 -15.53 1.35 -5.23
C ASP A 68 -15.98 2.41 -4.23
N LEU A 69 -17.18 2.21 -3.68
CA LEU A 69 -17.75 2.96 -2.57
C LEU A 69 -17.46 2.20 -1.28
N LEU A 70 -16.28 2.47 -0.68
CA LEU A 70 -15.90 1.85 0.58
C LEU A 70 -16.41 2.68 1.77
N ALA A 71 -17.08 2.00 2.70
CA ALA A 71 -17.43 2.58 3.99
C ALA A 71 -16.24 2.48 4.95
N LEU A 72 -15.53 3.60 5.17
CA LEU A 72 -14.47 3.68 6.17
C LEU A 72 -15.04 4.25 7.47
N ARG A 73 -15.21 3.40 8.49
CA ARG A 73 -15.79 3.81 9.80
C ARG A 73 -15.08 5.01 10.42
N THR A 74 -13.78 5.13 10.23
CA THR A 74 -12.99 6.27 10.71
C THR A 74 -13.48 7.60 10.15
N LEU A 75 -13.88 7.66 8.88
CA LEU A 75 -14.42 8.91 8.32
C LEU A 75 -15.77 9.26 8.94
N GLY A 76 -16.59 8.25 9.28
CA GLY A 76 -17.80 8.45 10.08
C GLY A 76 -17.49 9.01 11.47
N LEU A 77 -16.50 8.43 12.16
CA LEU A 77 -16.03 8.91 13.47
C LEU A 77 -15.53 10.36 13.40
N VAL A 78 -14.76 10.70 12.37
CA VAL A 78 -14.29 12.07 12.13
C VAL A 78 -15.47 13.01 11.93
N SER A 79 -16.44 12.63 11.09
CA SER A 79 -17.66 13.42 10.87
C SER A 79 -18.46 13.64 12.15
N GLU A 80 -18.60 12.61 13.00
CA GLU A 80 -19.28 12.74 14.30
C GLU A 80 -18.50 13.65 15.25
N ALA A 81 -17.17 13.51 15.31
CA ALA A 81 -16.32 14.37 16.13
C ALA A 81 -16.48 15.86 15.75
N LEU A 82 -16.47 16.18 14.45
CA LEU A 82 -16.73 17.54 13.98
C LEU A 82 -18.14 18.04 14.35
N GLY A 83 -19.14 17.14 14.30
CA GLY A 83 -20.49 17.44 14.77
C GLY A 83 -20.56 17.76 16.26
N TYR A 84 -19.81 17.04 17.09
CA TYR A 84 -19.72 17.32 18.53
C TYR A 84 -19.02 18.65 18.81
N ILE A 85 -17.94 18.98 18.08
CA ILE A 85 -17.25 20.28 18.19
C ILE A 85 -18.22 21.42 17.86
N ALA A 86 -18.95 21.32 16.74
CA ALA A 86 -20.00 22.27 16.39
C ALA A 86 -21.08 22.39 17.48
N GLY A 87 -21.55 21.25 18.01
CA GLY A 87 -22.58 21.21 19.05
C GLY A 87 -22.15 21.82 20.38
N ALA A 88 -20.85 21.82 20.68
CA ALA A 88 -20.25 22.48 21.85
C ALA A 88 -20.14 24.01 21.67
N GLY A 89 -20.39 24.54 20.47
CA GLY A 89 -20.25 25.96 20.14
C GLY A 89 -18.83 26.37 19.72
N ASP A 90 -17.93 25.40 19.55
CA ASP A 90 -16.56 25.64 19.08
C ASP A 90 -16.51 25.80 17.55
N ALA A 91 -15.48 26.49 17.06
CA ALA A 91 -15.22 26.58 15.63
C ALA A 91 -14.82 25.22 15.07
N VAL A 92 -15.57 24.72 14.09
CA VAL A 92 -15.26 23.45 13.41
C VAL A 92 -13.97 23.62 12.60
N PRO A 93 -12.93 22.81 12.87
CA PRO A 93 -11.67 22.91 12.15
C PRO A 93 -11.82 22.40 10.71
N ASP A 94 -11.15 23.08 9.78
CA ASP A 94 -10.92 22.56 8.43
C ASP A 94 -9.76 21.56 8.46
N LEU A 95 -10.10 20.27 8.40
CA LEU A 95 -9.11 19.19 8.50
C LEU A 95 -8.17 19.09 7.29
N ASP A 96 -8.57 19.62 6.13
CA ASP A 96 -7.77 19.61 4.91
C ASP A 96 -6.75 20.75 4.89
N ALA A 97 -6.98 21.79 5.69
CA ALA A 97 -6.11 22.96 5.84
C ALA A 97 -5.15 22.85 7.05
N LEU A 98 -5.12 21.72 7.77
CA LEU A 98 -4.27 21.57 8.94
C LEU A 98 -2.78 21.64 8.58
N PRO A 99 -1.95 22.34 9.40
CA PRO A 99 -0.51 22.23 9.29
C PRO A 99 -0.08 20.81 9.65
N LEU A 100 0.80 20.22 8.83
CA LEU A 100 1.27 18.84 8.98
C LEU A 100 2.58 18.72 9.79
N ASP A 101 2.98 19.78 10.49
CA ASP A 101 4.24 19.88 11.24
C ASP A 101 4.05 20.10 12.75
N ASP A 102 2.85 19.82 13.30
CA ASP A 102 2.53 20.04 14.71
C ASP A 102 3.35 19.11 15.64
N PRO A 103 4.27 19.66 16.46
CA PRO A 103 5.13 18.87 17.33
C PRO A 103 4.36 18.04 18.38
N ALA A 104 3.15 18.43 18.77
CA ALA A 104 2.33 17.67 19.70
C ALA A 104 1.91 16.31 19.11
N ILE A 105 1.61 16.27 17.82
CA ILE A 105 1.20 15.04 17.12
C ILE A 105 2.37 14.08 16.99
N TYR A 106 3.55 14.59 16.63
CA TYR A 106 4.77 13.79 16.58
C TYR A 106 5.17 13.25 17.96
N ARG A 107 4.98 14.02 19.04
CA ARG A 107 5.20 13.52 20.41
C ARG A 107 4.25 12.38 20.78
N MET A 108 2.96 12.46 20.42
CA MET A 108 2.01 11.38 20.64
C MET A 108 2.43 10.11 19.89
N LEU A 109 2.86 10.26 18.64
CA LEU A 109 3.43 9.16 17.85
C LEU A 109 4.64 8.56 18.56
N HIS A 110 5.61 9.36 19.01
CA HIS A 110 6.80 8.85 19.73
C HIS A 110 6.46 8.08 21.01
N GLN A 111 5.40 8.46 21.69
CA GLN A 111 4.90 7.82 22.91
C GLN A 111 3.95 6.64 22.64
N ALA A 112 3.67 6.35 21.36
CA ALA A 112 2.66 5.39 20.93
C ALA A 112 1.26 5.65 21.51
N ASP A 113 0.91 6.91 21.79
CA ASP A 113 -0.42 7.32 22.24
C ASP A 113 -1.42 7.41 21.07
N THR A 114 -1.62 6.26 20.42
CA THR A 114 -2.34 6.16 19.14
C THR A 114 -3.62 5.35 19.22
N ILE A 115 -4.08 4.98 20.41
CA ILE A 115 -5.39 4.33 20.58
C ILE A 115 -6.47 5.26 20.00
N GLY A 116 -7.29 4.74 19.08
CA GLY A 116 -8.32 5.49 18.37
C GLY A 116 -7.84 6.25 17.13
N ALA A 117 -6.54 6.23 16.82
CA ALA A 117 -5.98 6.86 15.62
C ALA A 117 -5.88 5.86 14.46
N PHE A 118 -6.29 6.31 13.28
CA PHE A 118 -6.38 5.46 12.10
C PHE A 118 -5.04 4.87 11.68
N GLN A 119 -5.01 3.57 11.37
CA GLN A 119 -3.84 2.82 10.85
C GLN A 119 -2.60 2.74 11.75
N VAL A 120 -2.53 3.50 12.85
CA VAL A 120 -1.37 3.54 13.77
C VAL A 120 -1.68 3.03 15.18
N GLU A 121 -2.88 2.49 15.43
CA GLU A 121 -3.32 2.02 16.76
C GLU A 121 -2.93 0.56 17.08
N SER A 122 -2.63 -0.27 16.08
CA SER A 122 -2.40 -1.71 16.31
C SER A 122 -1.15 -1.94 17.16
N ARG A 123 -1.08 -3.07 17.88
CA ARG A 123 0.11 -3.40 18.70
C ARG A 123 1.42 -3.37 17.91
N ALA A 124 1.40 -3.85 16.67
CA ALA A 124 2.59 -3.84 15.81
C ALA A 124 3.03 -2.41 15.47
N GLN A 125 2.08 -1.52 15.22
CA GLN A 125 2.33 -0.09 14.96
C GLN A 125 2.83 0.60 16.24
N GLN A 126 2.16 0.40 17.37
CA GLN A 126 2.56 0.98 18.66
C GLN A 126 3.96 0.52 19.11
N GLN A 127 4.41 -0.68 18.74
CA GLN A 127 5.78 -1.13 18.99
C GLN A 127 6.81 -0.52 18.03
N MET A 128 6.38 -0.14 16.83
CA MET A 128 7.23 0.44 15.80
C MET A 128 7.46 1.94 16.03
N LEU A 129 6.39 2.68 16.33
CA LEU A 129 6.39 4.13 16.50
C LEU A 129 7.52 4.70 17.40
N PRO A 130 7.80 4.17 18.61
CA PRO A 130 8.89 4.69 19.46
C PRO A 130 10.29 4.42 18.90
N ARG A 131 10.41 3.46 17.97
CA ARG A 131 11.66 3.10 17.28
C ARG A 131 11.83 3.94 16.01
N LEU A 132 10.76 4.13 15.23
CA LEU A 132 10.78 4.91 14.01
C LEU A 132 10.89 6.41 14.29
N LYS A 133 10.27 6.88 15.38
CA LYS A 133 10.23 8.29 15.81
C LYS A 133 9.92 9.26 14.66
N PRO A 134 8.69 9.24 14.10
CA PRO A 134 8.32 10.12 12.98
C PRO A 134 8.66 11.59 13.26
N LEU A 135 9.32 12.29 12.33
CA LEU A 135 9.69 13.71 12.46
C LEU A 135 8.95 14.62 11.47
N CYS A 136 8.40 14.04 10.41
CA CYS A 136 7.62 14.74 9.39
C CYS A 136 6.50 13.86 8.85
N PHE A 137 5.65 14.43 7.99
CA PHE A 137 4.47 13.74 7.47
C PHE A 137 4.83 12.48 6.68
N GLU A 138 5.91 12.52 5.91
CA GLU A 138 6.40 11.39 5.14
C GLU A 138 6.77 10.20 6.02
N ASP A 139 7.21 10.44 7.26
CA ASP A 139 7.53 9.36 8.20
C ASP A 139 6.27 8.62 8.67
N ILE A 140 5.12 9.30 8.76
CA ILE A 140 3.83 8.67 9.04
C ILE A 140 3.42 7.77 7.87
N ALA A 141 3.65 8.22 6.63
CA ALA A 141 3.41 7.40 5.44
C ALA A 141 4.31 6.15 5.42
N VAL A 142 5.57 6.27 5.89
CA VAL A 142 6.44 5.11 6.07
C VAL A 142 5.93 4.18 7.17
N GLU A 143 5.51 4.69 8.32
CA GLU A 143 4.94 3.89 9.42
C GLU A 143 3.76 3.01 8.93
N VAL A 144 2.83 3.63 8.19
CA VAL A 144 1.68 2.94 7.59
C VAL A 144 2.11 1.86 6.58
N ALA A 145 3.23 2.06 5.89
CA ALA A 145 3.72 1.14 4.87
C ALA A 145 4.59 0.00 5.43
N ILE A 146 5.41 0.27 6.44
CA ILE A 146 6.53 -0.59 6.85
C ILE A 146 6.11 -1.74 7.78
N VAL A 147 5.06 -1.56 8.58
CA VAL A 147 4.58 -2.55 9.56
C VAL A 147 3.68 -3.60 8.89
N ARG A 148 4.31 -4.49 8.12
CA ARG A 148 3.63 -5.54 7.34
C ARG A 148 4.46 -6.82 7.24
N PRO A 149 3.86 -8.00 7.01
CA PRO A 149 4.62 -9.25 6.89
C PRO A 149 5.70 -9.20 5.80
N GLY A 150 5.38 -8.57 4.68
CA GLY A 150 6.25 -8.49 3.51
C GLY A 150 7.57 -7.74 3.75
N PRO A 151 7.57 -6.46 4.15
CA PRO A 151 8.81 -5.72 4.46
C PRO A 151 9.63 -6.37 5.59
N ILE A 152 8.97 -7.00 6.57
CA ILE A 152 9.64 -7.73 7.67
C ILE A 152 10.41 -8.94 7.10
N GLN A 153 9.76 -9.75 6.27
CA GLN A 153 10.39 -10.92 5.62
C GLN A 153 11.45 -10.50 4.60
N GLY A 154 11.23 -9.39 3.89
CA GLY A 154 12.17 -8.82 2.93
C GLY A 154 13.38 -8.12 3.56
N GLY A 155 13.49 -8.10 4.90
CA GLY A 155 14.63 -7.53 5.61
C GLY A 155 14.76 -6.01 5.51
N ALA A 156 13.74 -5.30 5.02
CA ALA A 156 13.78 -3.85 4.78
C ALA A 156 13.63 -3.03 6.07
N VAL A 157 12.94 -3.58 7.08
CA VAL A 157 12.59 -2.87 8.32
C VAL A 157 13.80 -2.54 9.17
N HIS A 158 14.69 -3.50 9.39
CA HIS A 158 15.82 -3.32 10.30
C HIS A 158 16.86 -2.31 9.80
N PRO A 159 17.31 -2.34 8.52
CA PRO A 159 18.19 -1.31 7.98
C PRO A 159 17.59 0.08 8.07
N TYR A 160 16.29 0.23 7.76
CA TYR A 160 15.60 1.51 7.86
C TYR A 160 15.66 2.07 9.29
N LEU A 161 15.33 1.24 10.30
CA LEU A 161 15.34 1.65 11.70
C LEU A 161 16.74 1.98 12.23
N ARG A 162 17.76 1.17 11.90
CA ARG A 162 19.15 1.47 12.32
C ARG A 162 19.64 2.78 11.72
N ARG A 163 19.34 3.03 10.44
CA ARG A 163 19.69 4.30 9.77
C ARG A 163 18.94 5.48 10.36
N ARG A 164 17.67 5.31 10.68
CA ARG A 164 16.84 6.32 11.36
C ARG A 164 17.38 6.65 12.75
N ALA A 165 17.86 5.65 13.49
CA ALA A 165 18.46 5.80 14.80
C ALA A 165 19.92 6.33 14.76
N GLY A 166 20.52 6.46 13.57
CA GLY A 166 21.94 6.84 13.42
C GLY A 166 22.93 5.72 13.77
N GLU A 167 22.46 4.48 13.94
CA GLU A 167 23.27 3.30 14.24
C GLU A 167 23.98 2.73 13.00
N GLU A 168 23.48 3.07 11.81
CA GLU A 168 24.03 2.67 10.51
C GLU A 168 24.06 3.89 9.56
N PRO A 169 25.16 4.18 8.85
CA PRO A 169 25.16 5.25 7.86
C PRO A 169 24.23 4.90 6.68
N VAL A 170 23.56 5.91 6.14
CA VAL A 170 22.76 5.74 4.92
C VAL A 170 23.70 5.41 3.76
N SER A 171 23.44 4.31 3.08
CA SER A 171 24.20 3.84 1.93
C SER A 171 23.29 3.50 0.76
N TYR A 172 23.84 3.61 -0.45
CA TYR A 172 23.17 3.31 -1.70
C TYR A 172 24.04 2.37 -2.51
N LEU A 173 23.43 1.43 -3.25
CA LEU A 173 24.17 0.53 -4.13
C LEU A 173 24.88 1.28 -5.27
N HIS A 174 24.35 2.43 -5.67
CA HIS A 174 24.93 3.29 -6.68
C HIS A 174 24.46 4.76 -6.46
N PRO A 175 25.29 5.79 -6.76
CA PRO A 175 24.91 7.19 -6.60
C PRO A 175 23.60 7.59 -7.32
N SER A 176 23.28 6.94 -8.44
CA SER A 176 22.02 7.20 -9.17
C SER A 176 20.75 6.86 -8.36
N LEU A 177 20.87 6.06 -7.29
CA LEU A 177 19.74 5.68 -6.44
C LEU A 177 19.48 6.68 -5.31
N GLU A 178 20.45 7.52 -4.95
CA GLU A 178 20.32 8.47 -3.85
C GLU A 178 19.12 9.42 -4.05
N PRO A 179 18.92 10.08 -5.20
CA PRO A 179 17.77 10.98 -5.41
C PRO A 179 16.40 10.27 -5.32
N VAL A 180 16.38 8.94 -5.44
CA VAL A 180 15.16 8.13 -5.39
C VAL A 180 14.89 7.61 -3.99
N LEU A 181 15.93 7.16 -3.28
CA LEU A 181 15.82 6.44 -2.01
C LEU A 181 16.21 7.29 -0.79
N ARG A 182 16.63 8.55 -0.97
CA ARG A 182 17.01 9.44 0.15
C ARG A 182 15.90 9.60 1.18
N GLU A 183 14.65 9.77 0.72
CA GLU A 183 13.48 9.89 1.59
C GLU A 183 13.20 8.63 2.44
N SER A 184 13.66 7.47 1.98
CA SER A 184 13.51 6.19 2.67
C SER A 184 14.84 5.67 3.20
N LEU A 185 15.81 6.55 3.43
CA LEU A 185 17.11 6.23 4.00
C LEU A 185 17.84 5.09 3.25
N GLY A 186 17.74 5.09 1.92
CA GLY A 186 18.39 4.08 1.08
C GLY A 186 17.68 2.72 1.04
N VAL A 187 16.46 2.62 1.58
CA VAL A 187 15.66 1.38 1.59
C VAL A 187 14.52 1.48 0.59
N LEU A 188 14.28 0.42 -0.18
CA LEU A 188 13.16 0.36 -1.12
C LEU A 188 11.85 0.02 -0.38
N LEU A 189 10.93 0.99 -0.28
CA LEU A 189 9.67 0.85 0.47
C LEU A 189 8.42 1.01 -0.41
N PHE A 190 8.50 1.83 -1.46
CA PHE A 190 7.33 2.19 -2.28
C PHE A 190 7.43 1.72 -3.74
N GLN A 191 6.28 1.40 -4.34
CA GLN A 191 6.19 0.97 -5.74
C GLN A 191 6.70 2.06 -6.71
N GLU A 192 6.42 3.31 -6.40
CA GLU A 192 6.88 4.48 -7.13
C GLU A 192 8.41 4.61 -7.06
N GLN A 193 9.03 4.20 -5.94
CA GLN A 193 10.48 4.11 -5.84
C GLN A 193 11.03 3.00 -6.75
N ALA A 194 10.39 1.83 -6.79
CA ALA A 194 10.85 0.73 -7.67
C ALA A 194 10.83 1.14 -9.16
N ILE A 195 9.78 1.83 -9.60
CA ILE A 195 9.70 2.44 -10.94
C ILE A 195 10.88 3.40 -11.14
N ARG A 196 11.06 4.36 -10.23
CA ARG A 196 12.11 5.39 -10.34
C ARG A 196 13.52 4.80 -10.28
N VAL A 197 13.76 3.73 -9.51
CA VAL A 197 15.03 2.98 -9.49
C VAL A 197 15.28 2.35 -10.85
N ALA A 198 14.30 1.70 -11.47
CA ALA A 198 14.46 1.11 -12.80
C ALA A 198 14.78 2.15 -13.88
N VAL A 199 14.16 3.32 -13.81
CA VAL A 199 14.48 4.45 -14.70
C VAL A 199 15.90 4.97 -14.41
N ALA A 200 16.23 5.23 -13.15
CA ALA A 200 17.51 5.82 -12.74
C ALA A 200 18.70 4.90 -13.01
N ALA A 201 18.58 3.60 -12.69
CA ALA A 201 19.66 2.63 -12.81
C ALA A 201 19.75 1.99 -14.19
N ALA A 202 18.64 1.75 -14.90
CA ALA A 202 18.65 0.97 -16.15
C ALA A 202 18.00 1.68 -17.36
N GLY A 203 17.59 2.94 -17.21
CA GLY A 203 17.04 3.73 -18.32
C GLY A 203 15.73 3.17 -18.87
N PHE A 204 14.89 2.55 -18.03
CA PHE A 204 13.59 2.04 -18.46
C PHE A 204 12.69 3.19 -18.93
N ALA A 205 12.02 3.01 -20.06
CA ALA A 205 10.91 3.88 -20.44
C ALA A 205 9.75 3.72 -19.44
N PRO A 206 8.85 4.72 -19.30
CA PRO A 206 7.71 4.64 -18.37
C PRO A 206 6.88 3.35 -18.52
N GLY A 207 6.66 2.90 -19.77
CA GLY A 207 5.94 1.65 -20.04
C GLY A 207 6.72 0.37 -19.71
N GLU A 208 8.05 0.40 -19.70
CA GLU A 208 8.90 -0.71 -19.22
C GLU A 208 8.91 -0.76 -17.69
N ALA A 209 8.98 0.41 -17.04
CA ALA A 209 8.98 0.51 -15.59
C ALA A 209 7.64 0.12 -14.97
N ASP A 210 6.50 0.48 -15.60
CA ASP A 210 5.20 -0.03 -15.16
C ASP A 210 5.05 -1.53 -15.43
N ARG A 211 5.56 -2.03 -16.57
CA ARG A 211 5.63 -3.49 -16.79
C ARG A 211 6.42 -4.18 -15.68
N LEU A 212 7.54 -3.60 -15.24
CA LEU A 212 8.31 -4.14 -14.13
C LEU A 212 7.49 -4.14 -12.85
N ARG A 213 6.86 -3.02 -12.49
CA ARG A 213 5.99 -2.94 -11.31
C ARG A 213 4.86 -3.99 -11.34
N ARG A 214 4.24 -4.20 -12.51
CA ARG A 214 3.19 -5.22 -12.69
C ARG A 214 3.74 -6.65 -12.55
N ALA A 215 4.89 -6.92 -13.16
CA ALA A 215 5.57 -8.22 -13.06
C ALA A 215 5.96 -8.54 -11.62
N LEU A 216 6.39 -7.51 -10.88
CA LEU A 216 6.69 -7.58 -9.46
C LEU A 216 5.42 -7.87 -8.61
N SER A 217 4.22 -7.44 -9.00
CA SER A 217 3.02 -7.59 -8.16
C SER A 217 2.27 -8.92 -8.29
N ARG A 218 2.66 -9.82 -9.21
CA ARG A 218 1.90 -11.05 -9.55
C ARG A 218 2.80 -12.28 -9.50
N THR A 219 2.24 -13.43 -9.09
CA THR A 219 2.89 -14.75 -9.28
C THR A 219 2.94 -15.06 -10.77
N ARG A 220 4.09 -14.85 -11.43
CA ARG A 220 4.26 -14.99 -12.89
C ARG A 220 5.47 -15.87 -13.25
N SER A 221 5.57 -16.22 -14.54
CA SER A 221 6.55 -17.18 -15.05
C SER A 221 7.98 -16.66 -14.86
N GLN A 222 8.90 -17.57 -14.53
CA GLN A 222 10.32 -17.25 -14.37
C GLN A 222 10.92 -16.62 -15.64
N GLU A 223 10.35 -16.91 -16.81
CA GLU A 223 10.77 -16.39 -18.11
C GLU A 223 10.63 -14.87 -18.23
N GLU A 224 9.50 -14.31 -17.78
CA GLU A 224 9.27 -12.86 -17.85
C GLU A 224 10.29 -12.12 -16.96
N MET A 225 10.47 -12.58 -15.73
CA MET A 225 11.46 -12.01 -14.80
C MET A 225 12.89 -12.12 -15.33
N ALA A 226 13.25 -13.23 -15.97
CA ALA A 226 14.57 -13.38 -16.59
C ALA A 226 14.79 -12.38 -17.75
N ALA A 227 13.77 -12.16 -18.58
CA ALA A 227 13.82 -11.17 -19.65
C ALA A 227 13.97 -9.74 -19.10
N MET A 228 13.24 -9.41 -18.03
CA MET A 228 13.36 -8.10 -17.36
C MET A 228 14.74 -7.90 -16.75
N ARG A 229 15.30 -8.93 -16.12
CA ARG A 229 16.66 -8.92 -15.57
C ARG A 229 17.69 -8.62 -16.66
N ALA A 230 17.64 -9.34 -17.78
CA ALA A 230 18.55 -9.13 -18.89
C ALA A 230 18.44 -7.71 -19.47
N ARG A 231 17.22 -7.18 -19.61
CA ARG A 231 16.97 -5.80 -20.04
C ARG A 231 17.51 -4.78 -19.03
N PHE A 232 17.36 -5.03 -17.73
CA PHE A 232 17.84 -4.17 -16.65
C PHE A 232 19.37 -4.08 -16.66
N VAL A 233 20.06 -5.22 -16.66
CA VAL A 233 21.52 -5.27 -16.63
C VAL A 233 22.14 -4.60 -17.86
N ARG A 234 21.56 -4.80 -19.05
CA ARG A 234 22.00 -4.10 -20.27
C ARG A 234 21.87 -2.58 -20.14
N GLY A 235 20.71 -2.10 -19.68
CA GLY A 235 20.49 -0.67 -19.49
C GLY A 235 21.34 -0.06 -18.37
N ALA A 236 21.70 -0.85 -17.36
CA ALA A 236 22.61 -0.44 -16.30
C ALA A 236 24.05 -0.29 -16.81
N ALA A 237 24.49 -1.17 -17.70
CA ALA A 237 25.79 -1.05 -18.36
C ALA A 237 25.89 0.23 -19.23
N GLU A 238 24.82 0.59 -19.94
CA GLU A 238 24.74 1.87 -20.68
C GLU A 238 24.83 3.11 -19.78
N LYS A 239 24.58 2.93 -18.47
CA LYS A 239 24.69 3.96 -17.42
C LYS A 239 25.94 3.81 -16.56
N GLU A 240 26.92 3.05 -17.03
CA GLU A 240 28.21 2.83 -16.36
C GLU A 240 28.10 2.17 -14.97
N ILE A 241 27.01 1.43 -14.72
CA ILE A 241 26.85 0.61 -13.51
C ILE A 241 27.43 -0.78 -13.80
N ASP A 242 28.38 -1.22 -12.97
CA ASP A 242 28.99 -2.54 -13.10
C ASP A 242 27.96 -3.66 -12.93
N THR A 243 28.20 -4.80 -13.57
CA THR A 243 27.28 -5.94 -13.55
C THR A 243 26.95 -6.43 -12.14
N PRO A 244 27.92 -6.65 -11.22
CA PRO A 244 27.61 -7.01 -9.83
C PRO A 244 26.64 -6.03 -9.14
N THR A 245 26.86 -4.73 -9.28
CA THR A 245 25.97 -3.70 -8.73
C THR A 245 24.58 -3.74 -9.38
N ALA A 246 24.50 -3.81 -10.71
CA ALA A 246 23.23 -3.90 -11.43
C ALA A 246 22.40 -5.12 -11.01
N GLU A 247 23.05 -6.26 -10.82
CA GLU A 247 22.45 -7.50 -10.35
C GLU A 247 21.92 -7.38 -8.91
N ALA A 248 22.69 -6.74 -8.02
CA ALA A 248 22.25 -6.48 -6.65
C ALA A 248 21.02 -5.55 -6.62
N ILE A 249 20.98 -4.50 -7.44
CA ILE A 249 19.83 -3.60 -7.55
C ILE A 249 18.60 -4.37 -8.07
N PHE A 250 18.77 -5.17 -9.13
CA PHE A 250 17.67 -5.95 -9.66
C PHE A 250 17.16 -6.99 -8.64
N ALA A 251 18.04 -7.62 -7.87
CA ALA A 251 17.66 -8.53 -6.82
C ALA A 251 16.84 -7.83 -5.72
N GLN A 252 17.18 -6.59 -5.34
CA GLN A 252 16.36 -5.80 -4.42
C GLN A 252 14.98 -5.49 -5.01
N LEU A 253 14.90 -5.10 -6.29
CA LEU A 253 13.62 -4.87 -6.97
C LEU A 253 12.77 -6.14 -7.03
N ALA A 254 13.38 -7.29 -7.35
CA ALA A 254 12.71 -8.58 -7.41
C ALA A 254 12.25 -9.06 -6.03
N GLY A 255 13.04 -8.84 -4.98
CA GLY A 255 12.63 -9.14 -3.60
C GLY A 255 11.45 -8.28 -3.13
N PHE A 256 11.40 -7.02 -3.59
CA PHE A 256 10.34 -6.06 -3.29
C PHE A 256 8.96 -6.43 -3.88
N ALA A 257 8.95 -7.28 -4.92
CA ALA A 257 7.77 -7.80 -5.62
C ALA A 257 6.59 -8.18 -4.72
N GLY A 258 6.85 -8.88 -3.62
CA GLY A 258 5.79 -9.40 -2.75
C GLY A 258 5.23 -8.40 -1.74
N TYR A 259 5.84 -7.23 -1.57
CA TYR A 259 5.56 -6.39 -0.40
C TYR A 259 5.55 -4.89 -0.63
N GLY A 260 5.85 -4.44 -1.85
CA GLY A 260 5.87 -3.03 -2.16
C GLY A 260 4.53 -2.34 -1.95
N PHE A 261 4.55 -1.21 -1.24
CA PHE A 261 3.35 -0.43 -0.99
C PHE A 261 3.24 0.78 -1.90
N CYS A 262 2.02 1.17 -2.26
CA CYS A 262 1.79 2.37 -3.06
C CYS A 262 1.95 3.61 -2.18
N LYS A 263 2.87 4.51 -2.55
CA LYS A 263 3.19 5.71 -1.77
C LYS A 263 1.99 6.65 -1.69
N SER A 264 1.27 6.86 -2.78
CA SER A 264 0.08 7.72 -2.77
C SER A 264 -1.01 7.20 -1.82
N HIS A 265 -1.17 5.88 -1.74
CA HIS A 265 -2.08 5.24 -0.79
C HIS A 265 -1.57 5.34 0.67
N ALA A 266 -0.26 5.20 0.90
CA ALA A 266 0.32 5.46 2.22
C ALA A 266 0.11 6.91 2.67
N ALA A 267 0.34 7.87 1.78
CA ALA A 267 0.16 9.29 2.06
C ALA A 267 -1.30 9.63 2.39
N SER A 268 -2.27 9.09 1.63
CA SER A 268 -3.69 9.33 1.94
C SER A 268 -4.12 8.74 3.28
N PHE A 269 -3.59 7.55 3.64
CA PHE A 269 -3.85 6.96 4.95
C PHE A 269 -3.13 7.70 6.09
N ALA A 270 -1.91 8.18 5.85
CA ALA A 270 -1.16 9.00 6.80
C ALA A 270 -1.88 10.32 7.11
N LEU A 271 -2.55 10.92 6.12
CA LEU A 271 -3.37 12.12 6.34
C LEU A 271 -4.51 11.85 7.34
N ILE A 272 -5.26 10.76 7.14
CA ILE A 272 -6.35 10.40 8.06
C ILE A 272 -5.78 10.03 9.45
N ALA A 273 -4.63 9.35 9.52
CA ALA A 273 -3.94 9.07 10.78
C ALA A 273 -3.57 10.37 11.51
N TYR A 274 -3.02 11.35 10.79
CA TYR A 274 -2.68 12.67 11.34
C TYR A 274 -3.91 13.43 11.82
N GLN A 275 -4.97 13.51 11.00
CA GLN A 275 -6.23 14.18 11.35
C GLN A 275 -6.89 13.56 12.59
N THR A 276 -6.90 12.23 12.70
CA THR A 276 -7.46 11.54 13.88
C THR A 276 -6.63 11.78 15.15
N LEU A 277 -5.30 11.81 15.05
CA LEU A 277 -4.43 12.20 16.17
C LEU A 277 -4.62 13.68 16.56
N TRP A 278 -4.79 14.56 15.59
CA TRP A 278 -5.02 15.98 15.82
C TRP A 278 -6.34 16.22 16.55
N LEU A 279 -7.42 15.59 16.09
CA LEU A 279 -8.71 15.62 16.78
C LEU A 279 -8.60 15.06 18.20
N LYS A 280 -7.90 13.93 18.38
CA LYS A 280 -7.63 13.35 19.71
C LYS A 280 -6.85 14.32 20.60
N ARG A 281 -5.86 15.02 20.07
CA ARG A 281 -4.99 15.92 20.86
C ARG A 281 -5.73 17.15 21.39
N TYR A 282 -6.61 17.72 20.56
CA TYR A 282 -7.18 19.06 20.78
C TYR A 282 -8.67 19.07 21.11
N HIS A 283 -9.39 17.99 20.79
CA HIS A 283 -10.85 17.91 20.96
C HIS A 283 -11.32 16.63 21.66
N ALA A 284 -10.42 15.75 22.12
CA ALA A 284 -10.84 14.67 23.00
C ALA A 284 -11.29 15.24 24.36
N PRO A 285 -12.34 14.66 24.97
CA PRO A 285 -12.72 15.00 26.35
C PRO A 285 -11.54 14.77 27.32
N ALA A 286 -11.42 15.65 28.32
CA ALA A 286 -10.44 15.55 29.39
C ALA A 286 -10.69 14.35 30.32
#